data_AF-A0A5N4WUN1-F1
#
_entry.id   AF-A0A5N4WUN1-F1
#
_cell.length_a   1.000
_cell.length_b   1.000
_cell.length_c   1.000
_cell.angle_alpha   90.00
_cell.angle_beta   90.00
_cell.angle_gamma   90.00
#
_symmetry.space_group_name_H-M   'P 1'
#
loop_
_entity.id
_entity.type
_entity.pdbx_description
1 polymer ?
#
loop_
_entity_poly.entity_id
_entity_poly.type
_entity_poly.pdbx_seq_one_letter_code
_entity_poly.pdbx_strand_id
1 'polypeptide(L)'
;MAKTIKWWIERNYKTKKSLTDEIRNLINQIDDDCFITEEKDIELLTWVLSHHHDYLNKINGSTNFKIRVRRSLVNSGNKELLILRDDGTEIDISWTKALNPQGSSTHKEDLRNAAVQAVNDQIIEFKDKNTDTICCLCKKQIEDKIEACHYEPRLNELLTQFFGNDEEMEKIDIKDGSYASRYFNPELSEKWATFHANQATLKPAHKKCIRQRKSN
;
A
#
# COMPACT_ATOMS: atom_id res chain seq x y z
N MET A 1 11.82 13.37 18.80
CA MET A 1 10.45 12.83 18.55
C MET A 1 9.68 13.84 17.73
N ALA A 2 9.47 13.61 16.44
CA ALA A 2 8.58 14.46 15.64
C ALA A 2 7.15 14.31 16.18
N LYS A 3 6.54 15.40 16.65
CA LYS A 3 5.12 15.40 17.06
C LYS A 3 4.31 14.91 15.86
N THR A 4 3.53 13.85 16.03
CA THR A 4 2.55 13.43 15.03
C THR A 4 1.57 14.58 14.82
N ILE A 5 1.64 15.22 13.66
CA ILE A 5 0.70 16.29 13.30
C ILE A 5 -0.66 15.62 13.09
N LYS A 6 -1.60 15.88 14.01
CA LYS A 6 -2.97 15.38 13.94
C LYS A 6 -3.85 16.40 13.19
N TRP A 7 -3.53 16.66 11.93
CA TRP A 7 -4.18 17.68 11.11
C TRP A 7 -5.69 17.43 10.95
N TRP A 8 -6.14 16.19 11.03
CA TRP A 8 -7.57 15.86 10.93
C TRP A 8 -8.44 16.50 12.04
N ILE A 9 -7.85 16.96 13.14
CA ILE A 9 -8.57 17.69 14.20
C ILE A 9 -9.11 19.03 13.68
N GLU A 10 -8.51 19.61 12.65
CA GLU A 10 -8.95 20.88 12.03
C GLU A 10 -10.38 20.81 11.48
N ARG A 11 -10.84 19.62 11.08
CA ARG A 11 -12.25 19.34 10.70
C ARG A 11 -13.02 18.57 11.77
N ASN A 12 -12.65 18.71 13.03
CA ASN A 12 -13.33 18.12 14.19
C ASN A 12 -13.34 16.57 14.24
N TYR A 13 -12.45 15.90 13.51
CA TYR A 13 -12.30 14.45 13.64
C TYR A 13 -11.59 14.11 14.95
N LYS A 14 -12.26 13.35 15.83
CA LYS A 14 -11.68 12.88 17.09
C LYS A 14 -10.51 11.93 16.89
N THR A 15 -10.52 11.16 15.79
CA THR A 15 -9.48 10.16 15.49
C THR A 15 -9.17 10.09 13.99
N LYS A 16 -7.96 9.66 13.63
CA LYS A 16 -7.65 9.30 12.23
C LYS A 16 -8.59 8.23 11.70
N LYS A 17 -9.02 7.30 12.58
CA LYS A 17 -9.97 6.23 12.22
C LYS A 17 -11.31 6.77 11.76
N SER A 18 -11.90 7.76 12.43
CA SER A 18 -13.18 8.35 12.01
C SER A 18 -13.09 8.98 10.62
N LEU A 19 -12.03 9.74 10.33
CA LEU A 19 -11.80 10.30 9.00
C LEU A 19 -11.58 9.19 7.95
N THR A 20 -10.78 8.18 8.29
CA THR A 20 -10.49 7.04 7.41
C THR A 20 -11.76 6.27 7.06
N ASP A 21 -12.66 6.07 8.01
CA ASP A 21 -13.90 5.33 7.81
C ASP A 21 -14.90 6.15 6.97
N GLU A 22 -14.95 7.47 7.15
CA GLU A 22 -15.76 8.37 6.31
C GLU A 22 -15.30 8.37 4.84
N ILE A 23 -14.00 8.60 4.58
CA ILE A 23 -13.44 8.57 3.23
C ILE A 23 -13.68 7.19 2.58
N ARG A 24 -13.49 6.11 3.34
CA ARG A 24 -13.72 4.74 2.82
C ARG A 24 -15.19 4.52 2.45
N ASN A 25 -16.12 4.97 3.29
CA ASN A 25 -17.55 4.83 3.00
C ASN A 25 -17.94 5.63 1.76
N LEU A 26 -17.46 6.87 1.63
CA LEU A 26 -17.64 7.71 0.45
C LEU A 26 -17.15 6.98 -0.81
N ILE A 27 -15.89 6.57 -0.85
CA ILE A 27 -15.30 5.91 -2.04
C ILE A 27 -16.04 4.61 -2.38
N ASN A 28 -16.49 3.85 -1.38
CA ASN A 28 -17.20 2.61 -1.61
C ASN A 28 -18.59 2.81 -2.23
N GLN A 29 -19.25 3.94 -1.96
CA GLN A 29 -20.56 4.29 -2.49
C GLN A 29 -20.54 4.77 -3.94
N ILE A 30 -19.41 5.29 -4.43
CA ILE A 30 -19.27 5.74 -5.82
C ILE A 30 -19.02 4.53 -6.73
N ASP A 31 -19.77 4.43 -7.83
CA ASP A 31 -19.59 3.37 -8.81
C ASP A 31 -18.19 3.42 -9.47
N ASP A 32 -17.77 2.27 -10.02
CA ASP A 32 -16.48 2.20 -10.71
C ASP A 32 -16.46 3.10 -11.94
N ASP A 33 -15.34 3.79 -12.14
CA ASP A 33 -15.09 4.74 -13.21
C ASP A 33 -16.06 5.95 -13.23
N CYS A 34 -16.72 6.21 -12.11
CA CYS A 34 -17.55 7.40 -11.92
C CYS A 34 -16.78 8.53 -11.24
N PHE A 35 -17.15 9.76 -11.62
CA PHE A 35 -16.67 10.97 -10.98
C PHE A 35 -17.41 11.22 -9.68
N ILE A 36 -16.70 11.83 -8.73
CA ILE A 36 -17.31 12.38 -7.53
C ILE A 36 -17.94 13.72 -7.91
N THR A 37 -19.25 13.84 -7.67
CA THR A 37 -20.06 14.99 -8.11
C THR A 37 -20.58 15.84 -6.97
N GLU A 38 -20.74 15.27 -5.77
CA GLU A 38 -21.22 15.98 -4.59
C GLU A 38 -20.15 16.95 -4.08
N GLU A 39 -20.50 18.23 -3.96
CA GLU A 39 -19.56 19.31 -3.60
C GLU A 39 -18.85 19.05 -2.26
N LYS A 40 -19.62 18.60 -1.25
CA LYS A 40 -19.07 18.25 0.07
C LYS A 40 -18.02 17.12 0.02
N ASP A 41 -18.19 16.17 -0.91
CA ASP A 41 -17.34 14.99 -1.03
C ASP A 41 -16.04 15.35 -1.76
N ILE A 42 -16.18 16.20 -2.79
CA ILE A 42 -15.05 16.83 -3.49
C ILE A 42 -14.24 17.68 -2.51
N GLU A 43 -14.89 18.50 -1.68
CA GLU A 43 -14.23 19.36 -0.69
C GLU A 43 -13.47 18.54 0.35
N LEU A 44 -14.09 17.51 0.90
CA LEU A 44 -13.47 16.59 1.85
C LEU A 44 -12.23 15.92 1.25
N LEU A 45 -12.36 15.34 0.06
CA LEU A 45 -11.24 14.65 -0.59
C LEU A 45 -10.13 15.61 -1.00
N THR A 46 -10.47 16.80 -1.52
CA THR A 46 -9.48 17.82 -1.86
C THR A 46 -8.67 18.23 -0.64
N TRP A 47 -9.33 18.48 0.50
CA TRP A 47 -8.66 18.77 1.76
C TRP A 47 -7.79 17.62 2.26
N VAL A 48 -8.25 16.37 2.15
CA VAL A 48 -7.42 15.21 2.53
C VAL A 48 -6.21 15.11 1.62
N LEU A 49 -6.42 15.17 0.30
CA LEU A 49 -5.39 15.00 -0.71
C LEU A 49 -4.35 16.12 -0.68
N SER A 50 -4.71 17.33 -0.23
CA SER A 50 -3.76 18.44 -0.08
C SER A 50 -2.64 18.16 0.93
N HIS A 51 -2.80 17.13 1.78
CA HIS A 51 -1.77 16.66 2.70
C HIS A 51 -0.82 15.63 2.08
N HIS A 52 -1.04 15.21 0.83
CA HIS A 52 -0.13 14.32 0.11
C HIS A 52 1.12 15.09 -0.33
N HIS A 53 2.31 14.53 -0.09
CA HIS A 53 3.59 15.21 -0.39
C HIS A 53 3.72 15.64 -1.86
N ASP A 54 3.14 14.87 -2.77
CA ASP A 54 3.17 15.11 -4.22
C ASP A 54 1.88 15.78 -4.75
N TYR A 55 1.00 16.27 -3.89
CA TYR A 55 -0.32 16.78 -4.29
C TYR A 55 -0.24 17.84 -5.39
N LEU A 56 0.61 18.85 -5.21
CA LEU A 56 0.76 19.97 -6.16
C LEU A 56 1.20 19.51 -7.55
N ASN A 57 2.10 18.52 -7.63
CA ASN A 57 2.52 17.94 -8.90
C ASN A 57 1.41 17.07 -9.50
N LYS A 58 0.69 16.30 -8.67
CA LYS A 58 -0.43 15.46 -9.12
C LYS A 58 -1.55 16.29 -9.74
N ILE A 59 -1.87 17.46 -9.20
CA ILE A 59 -2.85 18.38 -9.81
C ILE A 59 -2.25 19.31 -10.87
N ASN A 60 -0.93 19.25 -11.11
CA ASN A 60 -0.21 20.15 -12.03
C ASN A 60 -0.44 21.65 -11.72
N GLY A 61 -0.56 22.00 -10.43
CA GLY A 61 -0.91 23.36 -9.98
C GLY A 61 -2.33 23.83 -10.34
N SER A 62 -3.17 23.00 -10.96
CA SER A 62 -4.53 23.36 -11.37
C SER A 62 -5.51 23.28 -10.20
N THR A 63 -6.41 24.25 -10.11
CA THR A 63 -7.56 24.21 -9.19
C THR A 63 -8.78 23.54 -9.81
N ASN A 64 -8.73 23.23 -11.11
CA ASN A 64 -9.86 22.72 -11.89
C ASN A 64 -9.60 21.27 -12.33
N PHE A 65 -9.53 20.35 -11.37
CA PHE A 65 -9.42 18.92 -11.62
C PHE A 65 -10.67 18.18 -11.15
N LYS A 66 -10.89 16.97 -11.70
CA LYS A 66 -11.96 16.07 -11.26
C LYS A 66 -11.37 14.84 -10.58
N ILE A 67 -12.10 14.29 -9.62
CA ILE A 67 -11.71 13.06 -8.94
C ILE A 67 -12.60 11.93 -9.47
N ARG A 68 -11.98 10.91 -10.06
CA ARG A 68 -12.65 9.67 -10.49
C ARG A 68 -12.32 8.54 -9.52
N VAL A 69 -13.33 7.78 -9.15
CA VAL A 69 -13.16 6.52 -8.43
C VAL A 69 -13.06 5.40 -9.44
N ARG A 70 -12.11 4.49 -9.27
CA ARG A 70 -11.99 3.30 -10.13
C ARG A 70 -11.60 2.07 -9.34
N ARG A 71 -11.72 0.89 -9.95
CA ARG A 71 -11.12 -0.32 -9.40
C ARG A 71 -9.61 -0.28 -9.53
N SER A 72 -8.89 -0.73 -8.50
CA SER A 72 -7.44 -0.86 -8.57
C SER A 72 -7.05 -1.91 -9.60
N LEU A 73 -6.10 -1.56 -10.47
CA LEU A 73 -5.54 -2.48 -11.47
C LEU A 73 -4.64 -3.54 -10.83
N VAL A 74 -4.09 -3.26 -9.64
CA VAL A 74 -3.23 -4.18 -8.90
C VAL A 74 -4.04 -5.11 -7.99
N ASN A 75 -5.13 -4.59 -7.41
CA ASN A 75 -6.00 -5.37 -6.54
C ASN A 75 -7.47 -5.02 -6.79
N SER A 76 -8.14 -5.80 -7.64
CA SER A 76 -9.54 -5.59 -8.02
C SER A 76 -10.54 -5.57 -6.86
N GLY A 77 -10.15 -5.99 -5.65
CA GLY A 77 -10.98 -5.83 -4.44
C GLY A 77 -10.98 -4.41 -3.86
N ASN A 78 -10.08 -3.54 -4.30
CA ASN A 78 -9.91 -2.18 -3.80
C ASN A 78 -10.34 -1.14 -4.85
N LYS A 79 -10.71 0.05 -4.36
CA LYS A 79 -10.94 1.24 -5.19
C LYS A 79 -9.80 2.25 -5.00
N GLU A 80 -9.49 2.98 -6.06
CA GLU A 80 -8.44 4.00 -6.15
C GLU A 80 -9.04 5.33 -6.62
N LEU A 81 -8.32 6.42 -6.35
CA LEU A 81 -8.65 7.75 -6.85
C LEU A 81 -7.72 8.12 -8.00
N LEU A 82 -8.31 8.61 -9.09
CA LEU A 82 -7.62 9.28 -10.18
C LEU A 82 -7.97 10.76 -10.18
N ILE A 83 -6.96 11.59 -10.35
CA ILE A 83 -7.10 13.01 -10.69
C ILE A 83 -7.12 13.09 -12.22
N LEU A 84 -8.22 13.61 -12.77
CA LEU A 84 -8.31 14.05 -14.16
C LEU A 84 -8.02 15.55 -14.21
N ARG A 85 -6.92 15.90 -14.87
CA ARG A 85 -6.46 17.29 -15.04
C ARG A 85 -7.22 17.99 -16.16
N ASP A 86 -7.08 19.30 -16.24
CA ASP A 86 -7.65 20.16 -17.28
C ASP A 86 -7.09 19.86 -18.68
N ASP A 87 -5.83 19.44 -18.76
CA ASP A 87 -5.18 18.96 -19.98
C ASP A 87 -5.67 17.57 -20.45
N GLY A 88 -6.63 16.97 -19.73
CA GLY A 88 -7.20 15.66 -20.02
C GLY A 88 -6.33 14.48 -19.60
N THR A 89 -5.15 14.71 -19.00
CA THR A 89 -4.30 13.65 -18.47
C THR A 89 -4.81 13.16 -17.12
N GLU A 90 -4.52 11.89 -16.82
CA GLU A 90 -4.96 11.22 -15.60
C GLU A 90 -3.78 10.74 -14.78
N ILE A 91 -3.89 10.87 -13.46
CA ILE A 91 -2.85 10.40 -12.55
C ILE A 91 -3.46 9.89 -11.24
N ASP A 92 -2.91 8.80 -10.70
CA ASP A 92 -3.35 8.25 -9.43
C ASP A 92 -2.85 9.06 -8.23
N ILE A 93 -3.69 9.11 -7.19
CA ILE A 93 -3.32 9.70 -5.91
C ILE A 93 -3.81 8.86 -4.75
N SER A 94 -2.95 8.67 -3.75
CA SER A 94 -3.27 7.84 -2.59
C SER A 94 -3.78 8.69 -1.44
N TRP A 95 -5.09 8.65 -1.19
CA TRP A 95 -5.69 9.29 -0.01
C TRP A 95 -5.18 8.68 1.30
N THR A 96 -4.82 7.39 1.31
CA THR A 96 -4.27 6.75 2.51
C THR A 96 -2.87 7.26 2.84
N LYS A 97 -2.01 7.52 1.84
CA LYS A 97 -0.69 8.17 2.04
C LYS A 97 -0.85 9.59 2.56
N ALA A 98 -1.84 10.34 2.08
CA ALA A 98 -2.11 11.70 2.56
C ALA A 98 -2.41 11.74 4.07
N LEU A 99 -2.96 10.65 4.64
CA LEU A 99 -3.22 10.53 6.08
C LEU A 99 -1.95 10.21 6.92
N ASN A 100 -0.80 9.96 6.31
CA ASN A 100 0.44 9.74 7.04
C ASN A 100 1.06 11.06 7.52
N PRO A 101 1.90 11.07 8.57
CA PRO A 101 2.41 12.31 9.14
C PRO A 101 3.20 13.19 8.15
N GLN A 102 3.79 12.61 7.11
CA GLN A 102 4.52 13.31 6.05
C GLN A 102 3.76 13.33 4.71
N GLY A 103 2.53 12.82 4.65
CA GLY A 103 1.81 12.70 3.38
C GLY A 103 2.43 11.71 2.38
N SER A 104 3.34 10.85 2.86
CA SER A 104 4.10 9.89 2.07
C SER A 104 4.14 8.53 2.76
N SER A 105 4.56 7.50 2.02
CA SER A 105 5.10 6.28 2.63
C SER A 105 6.46 6.59 3.27
N THR A 106 6.87 5.78 4.24
CA THR A 106 8.27 5.71 4.67
C THR A 106 9.09 4.91 3.66
N HIS A 107 10.39 5.16 3.59
CA HIS A 107 11.30 4.40 2.74
C HIS A 107 11.24 2.91 3.03
N LYS A 108 11.19 2.54 4.32
CA LYS A 108 11.02 1.14 4.78
C LYS A 108 9.75 0.47 4.25
N GLU A 109 8.63 1.20 4.18
CA GLU A 109 7.39 0.67 3.60
C GLU A 109 7.53 0.47 2.09
N ASP A 110 8.14 1.43 1.40
CA ASP A 110 8.37 1.36 -0.04
C ASP A 110 9.35 0.22 -0.39
N LEU A 111 10.39 0.01 0.42
CA LEU A 111 11.34 -1.10 0.29
C LEU A 111 10.65 -2.45 0.43
N ARG A 112 9.81 -2.58 1.48
CA ARG A 112 9.04 -3.79 1.73
C ARG A 112 8.08 -4.09 0.59
N ASN A 113 7.40 -3.07 0.05
CA ASN A 113 6.50 -3.22 -1.08
C ASN A 113 7.25 -3.64 -2.34
N ALA A 114 8.40 -3.01 -2.63
CA ALA A 114 9.25 -3.37 -3.77
C ALA A 114 9.75 -4.83 -3.67
N ALA A 115 10.19 -5.23 -2.48
CA ALA A 115 10.67 -6.58 -2.22
C ALA A 115 9.57 -7.64 -2.39
N VAL A 116 8.35 -7.36 -1.92
CA VAL A 116 7.21 -8.28 -2.12
C VAL A 116 6.81 -8.34 -3.59
N GLN A 117 6.81 -7.20 -4.29
CA GLN A 117 6.48 -7.15 -5.71
C GLN A 117 7.47 -7.97 -6.55
N ALA A 118 8.77 -7.89 -6.24
CA ALA A 118 9.83 -8.62 -6.92
C ALA A 118 9.73 -10.15 -6.77
N VAL A 119 8.99 -10.66 -5.78
CA VAL A 119 8.79 -12.11 -5.53
C VAL A 119 7.33 -12.51 -5.64
N ASN A 120 6.50 -11.67 -6.25
CA ASN A 120 5.07 -11.90 -6.34
C ASN A 120 4.74 -13.23 -7.04
N ASP A 121 5.49 -13.60 -8.06
CA ASP A 121 5.31 -14.87 -8.78
C ASP A 121 5.57 -16.08 -7.87
N GLN A 122 6.58 -16.02 -7.00
CA GLN A 122 6.87 -17.07 -6.01
C GLN A 122 5.74 -17.17 -4.96
N ILE A 123 5.16 -16.03 -4.58
CA ILE A 123 4.04 -15.97 -3.64
C ILE A 123 2.76 -16.54 -4.27
N ILE A 124 2.49 -16.21 -5.54
CA ILE A 124 1.35 -16.75 -6.31
C ILE A 124 1.52 -18.26 -6.48
N GLU A 125 2.69 -18.71 -6.94
CA GLU A 125 3.00 -20.12 -7.13
C GLU A 125 2.81 -20.91 -5.81
N PHE A 126 3.30 -20.37 -4.70
CA PHE A 126 3.08 -20.96 -3.38
C PHE A 126 1.58 -21.10 -3.08
N LYS A 127 0.79 -20.04 -3.29
CA LYS A 127 -0.66 -20.06 -3.00
C LYS A 127 -1.42 -21.05 -3.88
N ASP A 128 -1.03 -21.17 -5.14
CA ASP A 128 -1.71 -22.01 -6.12
C ASP A 128 -1.38 -23.51 -5.93
N LYS A 129 -0.14 -23.81 -5.51
CA LYS A 129 0.32 -25.20 -5.30
C LYS A 129 0.11 -25.72 -3.88
N ASN A 130 -0.08 -24.84 -2.89
CA ASN A 130 -0.19 -25.25 -1.49
C ASN A 130 -1.55 -25.89 -1.20
N THR A 131 -1.53 -27.15 -0.76
CA THR A 131 -2.73 -27.91 -0.35
C THR A 131 -3.03 -27.85 1.14
N ASP A 132 -2.12 -27.33 1.97
CA ASP A 132 -2.31 -27.24 3.42
C ASP A 132 -3.22 -26.07 3.79
N THR A 133 -4.31 -26.36 4.48
CA THR A 133 -5.32 -25.39 4.91
C THR A 133 -5.21 -25.03 6.39
N ILE A 134 -4.15 -25.45 7.09
CA ILE A 134 -3.95 -25.14 8.50
C ILE A 134 -3.05 -23.92 8.65
N CYS A 135 -3.55 -22.88 9.31
CA CYS A 135 -2.80 -21.67 9.55
C CYS A 135 -1.55 -21.96 10.41
N CYS A 136 -0.38 -21.64 9.90
CA CYS A 136 0.90 -21.92 10.57
C CYS A 136 1.06 -21.17 11.90
N LEU A 137 0.33 -20.07 12.09
CA LEU A 137 0.40 -19.19 13.26
C LEU A 137 -0.59 -19.57 14.37
N CYS A 138 -1.86 -19.83 14.03
CA CYS A 138 -2.90 -20.10 15.03
C CYS A 138 -3.37 -21.55 15.07
N LYS A 139 -2.87 -22.40 14.14
CA LYS A 139 -3.20 -23.83 14.00
C LYS A 139 -4.68 -24.13 13.73
N LYS A 140 -5.45 -23.14 13.27
CA LYS A 140 -6.85 -23.29 12.87
C LYS A 140 -6.98 -23.42 11.35
N GLN A 141 -8.05 -24.06 10.90
CA GLN A 141 -8.45 -24.15 9.50
C GLN A 141 -8.57 -22.77 8.86
N ILE A 142 -8.08 -22.63 7.63
CA ILE A 142 -8.26 -21.49 6.75
C ILE A 142 -9.48 -21.78 5.88
N GLU A 143 -10.58 -21.08 6.16
CA GLU A 143 -11.84 -21.20 5.40
C GLU A 143 -11.85 -20.24 4.20
N ASP A 144 -11.09 -19.15 4.30
CA ASP A 144 -10.94 -18.12 3.27
C ASP A 144 -9.74 -18.39 2.34
N LYS A 145 -9.34 -17.37 1.58
CA LYS A 145 -8.13 -17.40 0.74
C LYS A 145 -6.86 -17.55 1.58
N ILE A 146 -5.99 -18.48 1.19
CA ILE A 146 -4.67 -18.68 1.80
C ILE A 146 -3.78 -17.46 1.55
N GLU A 147 -3.11 -17.00 2.60
CA GLU A 147 -2.02 -16.03 2.48
C GLU A 147 -0.66 -16.70 2.71
N ALA A 148 0.35 -16.24 1.96
CA ALA A 148 1.73 -16.70 2.12
C ALA A 148 2.37 -15.98 3.30
N CYS A 149 2.69 -16.71 4.37
CA CYS A 149 3.41 -16.19 5.51
C CYS A 149 4.89 -16.49 5.38
N HIS A 150 5.74 -15.47 5.31
CA HIS A 150 7.17 -15.59 5.61
C HIS A 150 7.33 -16.02 7.07
N TYR A 151 7.50 -17.31 7.29
CA TYR A 151 7.41 -17.88 8.62
C TYR A 151 8.69 -17.58 9.40
N GLU A 152 9.79 -18.27 9.09
CA GLU A 152 11.11 -18.10 9.69
C GLU A 152 12.17 -18.44 8.62
N PRO A 153 13.04 -17.48 8.22
CA PRO A 153 13.04 -16.07 8.61
C PRO A 153 11.78 -15.32 8.11
N ARG A 154 11.39 -14.27 8.84
CA ARG A 154 10.33 -13.32 8.49
C ARG A 154 10.81 -12.37 7.39
N LEU A 155 9.87 -11.70 6.73
CA LEU A 155 10.21 -10.75 5.67
C LEU A 155 11.20 -9.66 6.11
N ASN A 156 11.03 -9.06 7.29
CA ASN A 156 11.99 -8.05 7.77
C ASN A 156 13.38 -8.64 8.01
N GLU A 157 13.46 -9.88 8.50
CA GLU A 157 14.73 -10.57 8.73
C GLU A 157 15.39 -10.92 7.39
N LEU A 158 14.62 -11.36 6.39
CA LEU A 158 15.09 -11.58 5.02
C LEU A 158 15.63 -10.28 4.40
N LEU A 159 14.90 -9.16 4.59
CA LEU A 159 15.36 -7.85 4.13
C LEU A 159 16.69 -7.49 4.80
N THR A 160 16.82 -7.67 6.12
CA THR A 160 18.06 -7.38 6.84
C THR A 160 19.22 -8.27 6.42
N GLN A 161 18.97 -9.56 6.18
CA GLN A 161 19.99 -10.49 5.71
C GLN A 161 20.50 -10.15 4.30
N PHE A 162 19.64 -9.61 3.43
CA PHE A 162 20.01 -9.31 2.05
C PHE A 162 20.53 -7.88 1.85
N PHE A 163 19.82 -6.89 2.38
CA PHE A 163 20.12 -5.47 2.17
C PHE A 163 21.00 -4.86 3.27
N GLY A 164 21.19 -5.57 4.40
CA GLY A 164 21.95 -5.07 5.53
C GLY A 164 21.08 -4.37 6.58
N ASN A 165 21.69 -3.49 7.37
CA ASN A 165 21.01 -2.76 8.44
C ASN A 165 20.09 -1.63 7.90
N ASP A 166 19.35 -0.95 8.79
CA ASP A 166 18.43 0.12 8.40
C ASP A 166 19.15 1.27 7.63
N GLU A 167 20.41 1.61 7.95
CA GLU A 167 21.17 2.65 7.23
C GLU A 167 21.57 2.23 5.81
N GLU A 168 21.83 0.94 5.61
CA GLU A 168 22.13 0.37 4.28
C GLU A 168 20.86 0.30 3.43
N MET A 169 19.73 -0.09 4.05
CA MET A 169 18.42 -0.12 3.39
C MET A 169 17.95 1.26 2.90
N GLU A 170 18.21 2.33 3.65
CA GLU A 170 17.87 3.71 3.27
C GLU A 170 18.62 4.19 2.01
N LYS A 171 19.71 3.52 1.60
CA LYS A 171 20.48 3.86 0.40
C LYS A 171 19.96 3.16 -0.86
N ILE A 172 19.03 2.22 -0.73
CA ILE A 172 18.50 1.46 -1.86
C ILE A 172 17.55 2.34 -2.67
N ASP A 173 17.87 2.54 -3.95
CA ASP A 173 16.99 3.27 -4.87
C ASP A 173 15.72 2.46 -5.17
N ILE A 174 14.56 3.06 -4.90
CA ILE A 174 13.24 2.46 -5.11
C ILE A 174 12.45 3.39 -6.01
N LYS A 175 12.02 2.88 -7.15
CA LYS A 175 11.22 3.65 -8.09
C LYS A 175 9.75 3.57 -7.73
N ASP A 176 9.10 4.73 -7.67
CA ASP A 176 7.65 4.84 -7.60
C ASP A 176 7.06 4.48 -8.98
N GLY A 177 6.27 3.41 -9.03
CA GLY A 177 5.49 3.06 -10.21
C GLY A 177 4.04 3.52 -10.07
N SER A 178 3.26 3.40 -11.14
CA SER A 178 1.82 3.68 -11.09
C SER A 178 1.11 2.76 -10.09
N TYR A 179 0.04 3.24 -9.44
CA TYR A 179 -0.92 2.39 -8.74
C TYR A 179 -0.34 1.63 -7.55
N ALA A 180 0.44 2.35 -6.74
CA ALA A 180 1.14 1.86 -5.54
C ALA A 180 2.21 0.79 -5.79
N SER A 181 2.58 0.53 -7.04
CA SER A 181 3.71 -0.33 -7.35
C SER A 181 5.03 0.31 -6.95
N ARG A 182 5.98 -0.52 -6.54
CA ARG A 182 7.34 -0.13 -6.16
C ARG A 182 8.30 -1.12 -6.79
N TYR A 183 9.38 -0.63 -7.38
CA TYR A 183 10.29 -1.48 -8.14
C TYR A 183 11.73 -1.19 -7.76
N PHE A 184 12.49 -2.28 -7.61
CA PHE A 184 13.93 -2.23 -7.76
C PHE A 184 14.31 -2.08 -9.22
N ASN A 185 15.58 -1.76 -9.49
CA ASN A 185 16.12 -2.02 -10.82
C ASN A 185 16.08 -3.53 -11.13
N PRO A 186 16.04 -3.93 -12.42
CA PRO A 186 15.87 -5.33 -12.79
C PRO A 186 16.92 -6.28 -12.19
N GLU A 187 18.19 -5.87 -12.16
CA GLU A 187 19.28 -6.68 -11.62
C GLU A 187 19.12 -6.96 -10.12
N LEU A 188 18.79 -5.93 -9.34
CA LEU A 188 18.54 -6.08 -7.91
C LEU A 188 17.28 -6.90 -7.64
N SER A 189 16.25 -6.75 -8.46
CA SER A 189 15.03 -7.54 -8.39
C SER A 189 15.31 -9.03 -8.57
N GLU A 190 16.13 -9.40 -9.57
CA GLU A 190 16.52 -10.78 -9.85
C GLU A 190 17.38 -11.38 -8.72
N LYS A 191 18.36 -10.61 -8.22
CA LYS A 191 19.20 -11.01 -7.08
C LYS A 191 18.36 -11.25 -5.82
N TRP A 192 17.42 -10.35 -5.52
CA TRP A 192 16.51 -10.51 -4.41
C TRP A 192 15.59 -11.72 -4.58
N ALA A 193 15.03 -11.92 -5.77
CA ALA A 193 14.17 -13.06 -6.04
C ALA A 193 14.90 -14.40 -5.89
N THR A 194 16.16 -14.46 -6.33
CA THR A 194 17.02 -15.63 -6.16
C THR A 194 17.34 -15.88 -4.68
N PHE A 195 17.70 -14.84 -3.93
CA PHE A 195 17.94 -14.96 -2.50
C PHE A 195 16.68 -15.42 -1.76
N HIS A 196 15.54 -14.80 -2.04
CA HIS A 196 14.26 -15.14 -1.42
C HIS A 196 13.87 -16.59 -1.68
N ALA A 197 14.01 -17.09 -2.91
CA ALA A 197 13.70 -18.48 -3.25
C ALA A 197 14.53 -19.50 -2.42
N ASN A 198 15.77 -19.14 -2.07
CA ASN A 198 16.67 -20.01 -1.31
C ASN A 198 16.49 -19.90 0.21
N GLN A 199 16.07 -18.74 0.72
CA GLN A 199 16.09 -18.43 2.16
C GLN A 199 14.69 -18.35 2.78
N ALA A 200 13.66 -18.01 2.00
CA ALA A 200 12.33 -17.80 2.52
C ALA A 200 11.60 -19.13 2.75
N THR A 201 11.04 -19.29 3.95
CA THR A 201 10.08 -20.37 4.23
C THR A 201 8.67 -19.81 4.22
N LEU A 202 7.93 -20.06 3.14
CA LEU A 202 6.51 -19.71 3.04
C LEU A 202 5.63 -20.79 3.68
N LYS A 203 4.64 -20.38 4.46
CA LYS A 203 3.62 -21.26 5.06
C LYS A 203 2.22 -20.66 4.93
N PRO A 204 1.16 -21.49 4.86
CA PRO A 204 -0.20 -20.99 4.77
C PRO A 204 -0.60 -20.31 6.08
N ALA A 205 -1.24 -19.16 6.00
CA ALA A 205 -1.78 -18.48 7.18
C ALA A 205 -3.03 -17.67 6.87
N HIS A 206 -3.84 -17.38 7.89
CA HIS A 206 -4.87 -16.36 7.79
C HIS A 206 -4.25 -14.98 7.62
N LYS A 207 -4.84 -14.17 6.74
CA LYS A 207 -4.51 -12.74 6.57
C LYS A 207 -4.49 -11.96 7.89
N LYS A 208 -5.48 -12.22 8.75
CA LYS A 208 -5.58 -11.59 10.08
C LYS A 208 -4.43 -12.00 10.99
N CYS A 209 -4.04 -13.27 10.99
CA CYS A 209 -2.93 -13.76 11.81
C CYS A 209 -1.60 -13.14 11.38
N ILE A 210 -1.34 -13.01 10.08
CA ILE A 210 -0.15 -12.31 9.57
C ILE A 210 -0.13 -10.86 10.07
N ARG A 211 -1.25 -10.13 9.95
CA ARG A 211 -1.36 -8.72 10.37
C ARG A 211 -1.19 -8.51 11.87
N GLN A 212 -1.60 -9.48 12.68
CA GLN A 212 -1.51 -9.42 14.14
C GLN A 212 -0.17 -9.95 14.68
N ARG A 213 0.65 -10.57 13.83
CA ARG A 213 1.96 -11.06 14.23
C ARG A 213 2.83 -9.85 14.57
N LYS A 214 3.15 -9.67 15.86
CA LYS A 214 4.04 -8.60 16.31
C LYS A 214 5.36 -8.70 15.56
N SER A 215 5.82 -7.60 14.97
CA SER A 215 7.20 -7.47 14.52
C SER A 215 8.07 -7.59 15.77
N ASN A 216 8.86 -8.66 15.85
CA ASN A 216 9.99 -8.68 16.77
C ASN A 216 11.11 -7.89 16.11
#